data_AF-A0A355WIA2-F1
#
_entry.id   AF-A0A355WIA2-F1
#
_cell.length_a   1.000
_cell.length_b   1.000
_cell.length_c   1.000
_cell.angle_alpha   90.00
_cell.angle_beta   90.00
_cell.angle_gamma   90.00
#
_symmetry.space_group_name_H-M   'P 1'
#
loop_
_entity.id
_entity.type
_entity.pdbx_description
1 polymer ?
#
loop_
_entity_poly.entity_id
_entity_poly.type
_entity_poly.pdbx_seq_one_letter_code
_entity_poly.pdbx_strand_id
1 'polypeptide(L)'
;DSFALAAQVKGLRDDGAVYLNDGIYGGLSEFKMVNAVERFVVLSPEGVIRTEETESRVVFGPTCDSSDSLMNKLDLPADIADEDYILFQSMGAYVIGVTTDFNGFGQLQSVMVTSLS
;
A
#
# COMPACT_ATOMS: atom_id res chain seq x y z
N ASP A 1 16.25 2.25 5.34
CA ASP A 1 15.67 1.97 4.02
C ASP A 1 15.81 3.17 3.10
N SER A 2 16.07 2.95 1.81
CA SER A 2 16.28 4.03 0.83
C SER A 2 15.02 4.40 0.05
N PHE A 3 13.99 3.55 0.04
CA PHE A 3 12.70 3.81 -0.62
C PHE A 3 11.55 3.22 0.20
N ALA A 4 10.46 3.98 0.23
CA ALA A 4 9.18 3.56 0.77
C ALA A 4 8.09 3.91 -0.26
N LEU A 5 7.05 3.08 -0.35
CA LEU A 5 5.90 3.33 -1.19
C LEU A 5 4.72 3.71 -0.29
N ALA A 6 4.12 4.86 -0.53
CA ALA A 6 2.89 5.27 0.13
C ALA A 6 1.71 4.98 -0.79
N ALA A 7 0.79 4.12 -0.35
CA ALA A 7 -0.48 3.89 -1.01
C ALA A 7 -1.61 4.44 -0.13
N GLN A 8 -2.54 5.18 -0.73
CA GLN A 8 -3.68 5.76 -0.04
C GLN A 8 -4.86 4.79 -0.02
N VAL A 9 -5.54 4.67 1.12
CA VAL A 9 -6.82 3.97 1.25
C VAL A 9 -7.90 4.77 0.52
N LYS A 10 -8.51 4.17 -0.49
CA LYS A 10 -9.63 4.75 -1.26
C LYS A 10 -10.99 4.18 -0.88
N GLY A 11 -11.01 3.15 -0.04
CA GLY A 11 -12.26 2.59 0.46
C GLY A 11 -12.03 1.49 1.48
N LEU A 12 -12.74 1.56 2.58
CA LEU A 12 -12.99 0.46 3.51
C LEU A 12 -14.41 -0.08 3.31
N ARG A 13 -14.54 -1.40 3.10
CA ARG A 13 -15.85 -2.06 2.94
C ARG A 13 -16.36 -2.61 4.28
N ASP A 14 -17.67 -2.83 4.34
CA ASP A 14 -18.36 -3.38 5.51
C ASP A 14 -17.84 -4.77 5.94
N ASP A 15 -17.29 -5.54 5.00
CA ASP A 15 -16.66 -6.84 5.25
C ASP A 15 -15.19 -6.73 5.70
N GLY A 16 -14.69 -5.51 5.85
CA GLY A 16 -13.34 -5.19 6.29
C GLY A 16 -12.29 -5.14 5.18
N ALA A 17 -12.67 -5.35 3.91
CA ALA A 17 -11.75 -5.23 2.78
C ALA A 17 -11.28 -3.78 2.55
N VAL A 18 -9.99 -3.61 2.28
CA VAL A 18 -9.34 -2.30 2.04
C VAL A 18 -8.93 -2.19 0.59
N TYR A 19 -9.27 -1.06 -0.04
CA TYR A 19 -8.92 -0.74 -1.41
C TYR A 19 -7.90 0.40 -1.43
N LEU A 20 -6.80 0.20 -2.14
CA LEU A 20 -5.73 1.18 -2.29
C LEU A 20 -5.77 1.85 -3.66
N ASN A 21 -5.13 3.01 -3.76
CA ASN A 21 -4.90 3.69 -5.04
C ASN A 21 -3.74 3.11 -5.87
N ASP A 22 -3.03 2.12 -5.34
CA ASP A 22 -1.95 1.38 -6.01
C ASP A 22 -2.10 -0.11 -5.69
N GLY A 23 -1.57 -0.96 -6.57
CA GLY A 23 -1.82 -2.40 -6.55
C GLY A 23 -0.71 -3.19 -7.20
N ILE A 24 -0.98 -4.47 -7.48
CA ILE A 24 0.04 -5.38 -8.04
C ILE A 24 0.46 -5.00 -9.46
N TYR A 25 -0.34 -4.20 -10.15
CA TYR A 25 -0.03 -3.70 -11.48
C TYR A 25 0.83 -2.44 -11.44
N GLY A 26 0.93 -1.81 -10.27
CA GLY A 26 1.81 -0.67 -10.00
C GLY A 26 2.93 -1.03 -9.04
N GLY A 27 3.09 -0.25 -7.97
CA GLY A 27 4.25 -0.34 -7.07
C GLY A 27 4.26 -1.58 -6.16
N LEU A 28 3.18 -2.35 -6.09
CA LEU A 28 3.04 -3.52 -5.20
C LEU A 28 3.18 -4.86 -5.93
N SER A 29 3.74 -4.90 -7.14
CA SER A 29 3.82 -6.14 -7.95
C SER A 29 4.55 -7.30 -7.24
N GLU A 30 5.55 -6.99 -6.40
CA GLU A 30 6.32 -8.01 -5.69
C GLU A 30 5.50 -8.78 -4.64
N PHE A 31 4.42 -8.17 -4.13
CA PHE A 31 3.50 -8.76 -3.15
C PHE A 31 2.67 -9.91 -3.74
N LYS A 32 2.78 -10.16 -5.04
CA LYS A 32 2.19 -11.32 -5.72
C LYS A 32 3.17 -12.47 -5.94
N MET A 33 4.47 -12.24 -5.75
CA MET A 33 5.52 -13.21 -6.09
C MET A 33 6.31 -13.67 -4.88
N VAL A 34 6.43 -12.83 -3.86
CA VAL A 34 7.25 -13.10 -2.68
C VAL A 34 6.35 -13.09 -1.44
N ASN A 35 6.54 -14.08 -0.57
CA ASN A 35 6.00 -14.04 0.79
C ASN A 35 6.86 -13.09 1.63
N ALA A 36 6.77 -11.79 1.32
CA ALA A 36 7.57 -10.77 1.96
C ALA A 36 7.09 -10.56 3.41
N VAL A 37 8.03 -10.40 4.34
CA VAL A 37 7.69 -9.93 5.68
C VAL A 37 7.34 -8.46 5.57
N GLU A 38 6.05 -8.18 5.74
CA GLU A 38 5.46 -6.87 5.51
C GLU A 38 5.91 -5.91 6.61
N ARG A 39 6.72 -4.91 6.22
CA ARG A 39 7.01 -3.77 7.08
C ARG A 39 6.27 -2.58 6.54
N PHE A 40 5.19 -2.20 7.22
CA PHE A 40 4.45 -1.00 6.89
C PHE A 40 4.09 -0.22 8.16
N VAL A 41 3.71 1.05 7.95
CA VAL A 41 3.09 1.91 8.96
C VAL A 41 1.84 2.52 8.35
N VAL A 42 0.77 2.65 9.13
CA VAL A 42 -0.45 3.34 8.70
C VAL A 42 -0.48 4.74 9.32
N LEU A 43 -0.72 5.74 8.48
CA LEU A 43 -0.73 7.15 8.83
C LEU A 43 -2.09 7.75 8.48
N SER A 44 -2.63 8.61 9.35
CA SER A 44 -3.74 9.49 8.98
C SER A 44 -3.31 10.50 7.90
N PRO A 45 -4.25 11.19 7.23
CA PRO A 45 -3.93 12.27 6.30
C PRO A 45 -3.04 13.38 6.90
N GLU A 46 -3.13 13.59 8.21
CA GLU A 46 -2.32 14.55 8.98
C GLU A 46 -0.94 13.99 9.38
N GLY A 47 -0.62 12.75 9.02
CA GLY A 47 0.65 12.09 9.33
C GLY A 47 0.71 11.49 10.74
N VAL A 48 -0.42 11.29 11.41
CA VAL A 48 -0.48 10.64 12.73
C VAL A 48 -0.45 9.13 12.55
N ILE A 49 0.47 8.44 13.25
CA ILE A 49 0.53 6.98 13.21
C ILE A 49 -0.72 6.40 13.89
N ARG A 50 -1.40 5.51 13.18
CA ARG A 50 -2.48 4.67 13.72
C ARG A 50 -1.86 3.60 14.62
N THR A 51 -2.35 3.48 15.85
CA THR A 51 -1.76 2.57 16.87
C THR A 51 -2.79 1.66 17.55
N GLU A 52 -4.03 1.63 17.07
CA GLU A 52 -5.04 0.71 17.60
C GLU A 52 -4.67 -0.75 17.32
N GLU A 53 -5.32 -1.66 18.06
CA GLU A 53 -5.20 -3.10 17.84
C GLU A 53 -5.49 -3.45 16.38
N THR A 54 -4.81 -4.47 15.86
CA THR A 54 -4.89 -4.81 14.43
C THR A 54 -5.96 -5.85 14.13
N GLU A 55 -6.51 -5.75 12.92
CA GLU A 55 -7.41 -6.72 12.31
C GLU A 55 -6.83 -7.21 10.98
N SER A 56 -6.97 -8.51 10.71
CA SER A 56 -6.45 -9.12 9.48
C SER A 56 -7.39 -8.84 8.29
N ARG A 57 -6.94 -7.99 7.37
CA ARG A 57 -7.75 -7.47 6.25
C ARG A 57 -7.21 -7.92 4.89
N VAL A 58 -8.12 -8.17 3.95
CA VAL A 58 -7.75 -8.36 2.53
C VAL A 58 -7.53 -6.98 1.91
N VAL A 59 -6.45 -6.84 1.14
CA VAL A 59 -6.08 -5.58 0.51
C VAL A 59 -6.09 -5.72 -1.01
N PHE A 60 -6.82 -4.82 -1.66
CA PHE A 60 -7.00 -4.74 -3.10
C PHE A 60 -6.32 -3.51 -3.67
N GLY A 61 -5.83 -3.64 -4.89
CA GLY A 61 -5.45 -2.49 -5.72
C GLY A 61 -6.66 -1.79 -6.35
N PRO A 62 -6.42 -0.78 -7.18
CA PRO A 62 -7.46 0.11 -7.71
C PRO A 62 -8.25 -0.49 -8.88
N THR A 63 -7.81 -1.60 -9.47
CA THR A 63 -8.40 -2.12 -10.71
C THR A 63 -9.60 -3.04 -10.45
N CYS A 64 -10.45 -3.21 -11.48
CA CYS A 64 -11.56 -4.15 -11.44
C CYS A 64 -11.15 -5.61 -11.72
N ASP A 65 -9.86 -5.90 -11.86
CA ASP A 65 -9.37 -7.26 -12.02
C ASP A 65 -9.34 -7.95 -10.66
N SER A 66 -10.03 -9.09 -10.54
CA SER A 66 -10.05 -9.89 -9.30
C SER A 66 -8.66 -10.33 -8.84
N SER A 67 -7.69 -10.32 -9.75
CA SER A 67 -6.30 -10.66 -9.50
C SER A 67 -5.54 -9.54 -8.78
N ASP A 68 -6.07 -8.31 -8.77
CA ASP A 68 -5.47 -7.12 -8.16
C ASP A 68 -5.72 -7.07 -6.65
N SER A 69 -5.22 -8.11 -5.98
CA SER A 69 -5.19 -8.23 -4.54
C SER A 69 -3.79 -8.63 -4.10
N LEU A 70 -3.39 -8.22 -2.91
CA LEU A 70 -2.16 -8.72 -2.30
C LEU A 70 -2.31 -10.23 -1.99
N MET A 71 -1.20 -10.97 -2.02
CA MET A 71 -1.22 -12.42 -1.76
C MET A 71 -1.62 -12.73 -0.31
N ASN A 72 -1.11 -11.94 0.63
CA ASN A 72 -1.35 -12.08 2.05
C ASN A 72 -2.35 -11.03 2.53
N LYS A 73 -3.06 -11.37 3.61
CA LYS A 73 -3.79 -10.37 4.40
C LYS A 73 -2.80 -9.53 5.20
N LEU A 74 -3.10 -8.25 5.36
CA LEU A 74 -2.34 -7.36 6.22
C LEU A 74 -3.04 -7.23 7.57
N ASP A 75 -2.29 -7.25 8.66
CA ASP A 75 -2.81 -6.92 9.99
C ASP A 75 -2.80 -5.39 10.16
N LEU A 76 -3.92 -4.75 9.80
CA LEU A 76 -4.07 -3.29 9.77
C LEU A 76 -4.76 -2.79 11.05
N PRO A 77 -4.44 -1.57 11.53
CA PRO A 77 -5.13 -0.98 12.68
C PRO A 77 -6.66 -1.01 12.51
N ALA A 78 -7.38 -1.35 13.57
CA ALA A 78 -8.83 -1.47 13.54
C ALA A 78 -9.52 -0.14 13.18
N ASP A 79 -8.88 0.99 13.49
CA ASP A 79 -9.36 2.34 13.20
C ASP A 79 -8.89 2.90 11.84
N ILE A 80 -8.33 2.06 10.95
CA ILE A 80 -7.98 2.48 9.58
C ILE A 80 -9.21 3.05 8.87
N ALA A 81 -9.02 4.16 8.17
CA ALA A 81 -10.10 4.87 7.49
C ALA A 81 -9.73 5.23 6.05
N ASP A 82 -10.75 5.64 5.29
CA ASP A 82 -10.55 6.26 3.99
C ASP A 82 -9.59 7.45 4.10
N GLU A 83 -8.78 7.63 3.05
CA GLU A 83 -7.74 8.65 2.92
C GLU A 83 -6.49 8.46 3.80
N ASP A 84 -6.46 7.48 4.71
CA ASP A 84 -5.23 7.05 5.39
C ASP A 84 -4.18 6.57 4.36
N TYR A 85 -2.90 6.61 4.75
CA TYR A 85 -1.78 6.12 3.95
C TYR A 85 -1.16 4.88 4.59
N ILE A 86 -0.95 3.84 3.79
CA ILE A 86 -0.11 2.70 4.14
C ILE A 86 1.26 2.94 3.52
N LEU A 87 2.27 3.12 4.38
CA LEU A 87 3.66 3.31 3.98
C LEU A 87 4.40 1.97 4.03
N PHE A 88 4.56 1.33 2.89
CA PHE A 88 5.35 0.12 2.73
C PHE A 88 6.85 0.46 2.72
N GLN A 89 7.62 -0.21 3.56
CA GLN A 89 9.06 0.01 3.73
C GLN A 89 9.89 -0.95 2.87
N SER A 90 11.17 -0.63 2.68
CA SER A 90 12.13 -1.45 1.92
C SER A 90 11.76 -1.66 0.44
N MET A 91 10.93 -0.77 -0.12
CA MET A 91 10.38 -0.80 -1.48
C MET A 91 11.38 -0.29 -2.54
N GLY A 92 12.68 -0.55 -2.35
CA GLY A 92 13.76 -0.05 -3.22
C GLY A 92 14.14 -0.98 -4.37
N ALA A 93 13.76 -2.25 -4.28
CA ALA A 93 13.94 -3.21 -5.35
C ALA A 93 12.57 -3.46 -6.02
N TYR A 94 12.54 -3.55 -7.34
CA TYR A 94 11.34 -3.98 -8.09
C TYR A 94 10.08 -3.11 -7.93
N VAL A 95 10.18 -1.83 -7.54
CA VAL A 95 9.07 -0.88 -7.70
C VAL A 95 9.14 -0.23 -9.07
N ILE A 96 10.18 0.57 -9.32
CA ILE A 96 10.32 1.37 -10.54
C ILE A 96 10.48 0.49 -11.80
N GLY A 97 11.09 -0.69 -11.69
CA GLY A 97 11.45 -1.53 -12.84
C GLY A 97 10.32 -2.38 -13.42
N VAL A 98 9.20 -2.56 -12.70
CA VAL A 98 8.11 -3.48 -13.06
C VAL A 98 6.72 -2.86 -12.93
N THR A 99 6.62 -1.62 -12.44
CA THR A 99 5.38 -0.82 -12.44
C THR A 99 4.90 -0.61 -13.88
N THR A 100 3.60 -0.81 -14.12
CA THR A 100 2.95 -0.55 -15.41
C THR A 100 1.87 0.51 -15.27
N ASP A 101 1.52 1.21 -16.34
CA ASP A 101 0.38 2.15 -16.37
C ASP A 101 -0.96 1.44 -16.69
N PHE A 102 -1.17 0.24 -16.14
CA PHE A 102 -2.38 -0.54 -16.44
C PHE A 102 -3.64 0.17 -15.93
N ASN A 103 -4.65 0.32 -16.78
CA ASN A 103 -5.85 1.14 -16.54
C ASN A 103 -5.56 2.62 -16.21
N GLY A 104 -4.36 3.13 -16.49
CA GLY A 104 -3.95 4.49 -16.13
C GLY A 104 -3.58 4.66 -14.65
N PHE A 105 -3.54 3.57 -13.88
CA PHE A 105 -2.98 3.52 -12.53
C PHE A 105 -1.53 3.01 -12.61
N GLY A 106 -0.63 3.59 -11.81
CA GLY A 106 0.81 3.28 -11.87
C GLY A 106 1.74 4.48 -12.07
N GLN A 107 1.20 5.69 -12.25
CA GLN A 107 2.01 6.91 -12.20
C GLN A 107 2.54 7.15 -10.77
N LEU A 108 3.74 6.66 -10.51
CA LEU A 108 4.46 6.88 -9.28
C LEU A 108 4.98 8.32 -9.24
N GLN A 109 4.50 9.10 -8.27
CA GLN A 109 5.16 10.34 -7.91
C GLN A 109 6.34 10.02 -6.98
N SER A 110 7.57 10.29 -7.43
CA SER A 110 8.77 10.13 -6.60
C SER A 110 9.14 11.44 -5.90
N VAL A 111 9.44 11.34 -4.61
CA VAL A 111 9.95 12.45 -3.80
C VAL A 111 11.26 11.99 -3.16
N MET A 112 12.36 12.71 -3.42
CA MET A 112 13.66 12.41 -2.85
C MET A 112 13.89 13.29 -1.61
N VAL A 113 13.97 12.66 -0.44
CA VAL A 113 14.31 13.33 0.82
C VAL A 113 15.83 13.29 1.01
N THR A 114 16.50 14.43 0.87
CA THR A 114 17.96 14.54 0.94
C THR A 114 18.49 14.80 2.36
N SER A 115 17.61 15.19 3.29
CA SER A 115 17.90 15.36 4.72
C SER A 115 16.62 15.38 5.54
N LEU A 116 16.66 14.82 6.75
CA LEU A 116 15.66 15.03 7.80
C LEU A 116 16.32 15.95 8.85
N SER A 117 15.74 17.13 9.08
CA SER A 117 16.17 18.06 10.12
C SER A 117 15.72 17.63 11.51
#